data_AF-A0A9E2NC39-F1
#
_entry.id   AF-A0A9E2NC39-F1
#
_cell.length_a   1.000
_cell.length_b   1.000
_cell.length_c   1.000
_cell.angle_alpha   90.00
_cell.angle_beta   90.00
_cell.angle_gamma   90.00
#
_symmetry.space_group_name_H-M   'P 1'
#
loop_
_entity.id
_entity.type
_entity.pdbx_description
1 polymer ?
#
loop_
_entity_poly.entity_id
_entity_poly.type
_entity_poly.pdbx_seq_one_letter_code
_entity_poly.pdbx_strand_id
1 'polypeptide(L)' 'MTHDWIIDVLTDLKTFARANAMNALAEQLDEAQLIAQLEIASGAEGGAFGICGELPRNGRVTGAA' A
#
# COMPACT_ATOMS: atom_id res chain seq x y z
N MET A 1 0.81 -8.65 -16.15
CA MET A 1 1.35 -9.93 -15.63
C MET A 1 2.36 -9.79 -14.50
N THR A 2 3.14 -8.70 -14.40
CA THR A 2 4.26 -8.65 -13.44
C THR A 2 3.85 -8.52 -11.97
N HIS A 3 2.66 -7.98 -11.69
CA HIS A 3 2.24 -7.63 -10.33
C HIS A 3 1.03 -8.40 -9.82
N ASP A 4 0.40 -9.25 -10.63
CA ASP A 4 -0.84 -9.96 -10.24
C ASP A 4 -0.60 -10.98 -9.12
N TRP A 5 0.59 -11.59 -9.09
CA TRP A 5 1.01 -12.58 -8.08
C TRP A 5 0.98 -12.03 -6.64
N ILE A 6 1.07 -10.72 -6.44
CA ILE A 6 1.03 -10.13 -5.10
C ILE A 6 -0.37 -10.25 -4.49
N ILE A 7 -1.42 -10.25 -5.31
CA ILE A 7 -2.80 -10.37 -4.83
C ILE A 7 -3.05 -11.77 -4.27
N ASP A 8 -2.50 -12.80 -4.91
CA ASP A 8 -2.54 -14.17 -4.41
C ASP A 8 -1.80 -14.30 -3.07
N VAL A 9 -0.60 -13.71 -2.95
CA VAL A 9 0.18 -13.72 -1.70
C VAL A 9 -0.55 -12.99 -0.56
N LEU A 10 -1.15 -11.82 -0.84
CA LEU A 10 -1.93 -11.10 0.16
C LEU A 10 -3.17 -11.88 0.60
N THR A 11 -3.78 -12.63 -0.32
CA THR A 11 -4.91 -13.53 -0.01
C THR A 11 -4.49 -14.68 0.91
N ASP A 12 -3.34 -15.29 0.65
CA ASP A 12 -2.78 -16.36 1.48
C ASP A 12 -2.47 -15.86 2.90
N LEU A 13 -1.75 -14.73 3.01
CA LEU A 13 -1.41 -14.11 4.30
C LEU A 13 -2.64 -13.71 5.11
N LYS A 14 -3.69 -13.21 4.44
CA LYS A 14 -4.97 -12.87 5.10
C LYS A 14 -5.66 -14.11 5.63
N THR A 15 -5.65 -15.21 4.88
CA THR A 15 -6.20 -16.50 5.30
C THR A 15 -5.45 -17.02 6.52
N PHE A 16 -4.12 -16.96 6.48
CA PHE A 16 -3.27 -17.30 7.62
C PHE A 16 -3.59 -16.42 8.84
N ALA A 17 -3.69 -15.10 8.68
CA ALA A 17 -3.98 -14.18 9.77
C ALA A 17 -5.34 -14.48 10.43
N ARG A 18 -6.37 -14.76 9.62
CA ARG A 18 -7.70 -15.17 10.11
C ARG A 18 -7.64 -16.50 10.86
N ALA A 19 -6.93 -17.49 10.33
CA ALA A 19 -6.77 -18.80 10.96
C ALA A 19 -6.05 -18.71 12.32
N ASN A 20 -5.20 -17.70 12.52
CA ASN A 20 -4.44 -17.49 13.75
C ASN A 20 -5.02 -16.41 14.68
N ALA A 21 -6.28 -16.01 14.48
CA ALA A 21 -6.95 -14.96 15.26
C ALA A 21 -6.23 -13.60 15.26
N MET A 22 -5.40 -13.33 14.24
CA MET A 22 -4.69 -12.07 14.05
C MET A 22 -5.59 -11.07 13.31
N ASN A 23 -6.72 -10.70 13.91
CA ASN A 23 -7.78 -9.92 13.23
C ASN A 23 -7.31 -8.55 12.72
N ALA A 24 -6.49 -7.84 13.50
CA ALA A 24 -5.94 -6.55 13.08
C ALA A 24 -5.06 -6.70 11.82
N LEU A 25 -4.23 -7.75 11.77
CA LEU A 25 -3.40 -8.03 10.59
C LEU A 25 -4.28 -8.40 9.38
N ALA A 26 -5.33 -9.20 9.57
CA ALA A 26 -6.25 -9.56 8.49
C ALA A 26 -7.00 -8.35 7.92
N GLU A 27 -7.33 -7.36 8.76
CA GLU A 27 -7.95 -6.09 8.36
C GLU A 27 -6.97 -5.23 7.56
N GLN A 28 -5.73 -5.07 8.03
CA GLN A 28 -4.69 -4.35 7.31
C GLN A 28 -4.36 -4.99 5.95
N LEU A 29 -4.40 -6.33 5.87
CA LEU A 29 -4.21 -7.05 4.61
C LEU A 29 -5.37 -6.87 3.63
N ASP A 30 -6.59 -6.63 4.12
CA ASP A 30 -7.75 -6.29 3.28
C ASP A 30 -7.53 -4.92 2.60
N GLU A 31 -7.10 -3.92 3.38
CA GLU A 31 -6.79 -2.58 2.87
C GLU A 31 -5.60 -2.60 1.90
N ALA A 32 -4.52 -3.32 2.24
CA ALA A 32 -3.36 -3.49 1.36
C ALA A 32 -3.73 -4.14 0.02
N GLN A 33 -4.67 -5.10 0.03
CA GLN A 33 -5.14 -5.76 -1.19
C GLN A 33 -5.96 -4.82 -2.08
N LEU A 34 -6.73 -3.88 -1.51
CA LEU A 34 -7.42 -2.84 -2.27
C LEU A 34 -6.43 -1.86 -2.91
N ILE A 35 -5.43 -1.41 -2.16
CA ILE A 35 -4.39 -0.51 -2.68
C ILE A 35 -3.61 -1.20 -3.79
N ALA A 36 -3.16 -2.44 -3.59
CA ALA A 36 -2.44 -3.19 -4.60
C ALA A 36 -3.25 -3.36 -5.89
N GLN A 37 -4.55 -3.68 -5.80
CA GLN A 37 -5.42 -3.75 -6.98
C GLN A 37 -5.54 -2.41 -7.70
N LEU A 38 -5.69 -1.31 -6.94
CA LEU A 38 -5.74 0.03 -7.50
C LEU A 38 -4.42 0.40 -8.19
N GLU A 39 -3.28 0.07 -7.58
CA GLU A 39 -1.95 0.31 -8.15
C GLU A 39 -1.67 -0.55 -9.36
N ILE A 40 -2.14 -1.80 -9.40
CA ILE A 40 -2.01 -2.67 -10.58
C ILE A 40 -2.89 -2.15 -11.73
N ALA A 41 -4.11 -1.71 -11.42
CA ALA A 41 -5.02 -1.13 -12.40
C ALA A 41 -4.51 0.23 -12.92
N SER A 42 -3.94 1.06 -12.04
CA SER A 42 -3.38 2.38 -12.37
C SER A 42 -2.00 2.30 -13.03
N GLY A 43 -1.17 1.33 -12.64
CA GLY A 43 0.17 1.09 -13.19
C GLY A 43 0.18 0.52 -14.61
N ALA A 44 -0.98 0.13 -15.14
CA ALA A 44 -1.17 -0.07 -16.58
C ALA A 44 -1.03 1.24 -17.39
N GLU A 45 -1.14 2.39 -16.70
CA GLU A 45 -1.22 3.74 -17.25
C GLU A 45 -0.05 4.62 -16.74
N GLY A 46 1.16 4.06 -16.62
CA GLY A 46 2.38 4.86 -16.33
C GLY A 46 2.77 4.87 -14.85
N GLY A 47 3.80 4.07 -14.53
CA GLY A 47 4.31 3.92 -13.19
C GLY A 47 4.83 5.21 -12.57
N ALA A 48 4.26 5.58 -11.43
CA ALA A 48 4.93 6.26 -10.31
C ALA A 48 3.89 6.52 -9.20
N PHE A 49 3.59 5.52 -8.38
CA PHE A 49 3.08 5.82 -7.04
C PHE A 49 3.70 4.89 -6.00
N GLY A 50 5.03 4.86 -5.98
CA GLY A 50 5.72 4.46 -4.76
C GLY A 50 5.41 5.52 -3.69
N ILE A 51 4.47 5.22 -2.79
CA ILE A 51 4.27 6.00 -1.57
C ILE A 51 5.47 5.74 -0.66
N CYS A 52 6.61 6.34 -1.00
CA CYS A 52 7.62 6.66 -0.01
C CYS A 52 6.97 7.72 0.87
N GLY A 53 6.71 7.38 2.12
CA GLY A 53 6.06 8.26 3.09
C GLY A 53 6.64 9.68 3.02
N GLU A 54 5.87 10.60 2.46
CA GLU A 54 6.18 12.02 2.47
C GLU A 54 5.95 12.51 3.90
N LEU A 55 7.02 12.48 4.71
CA LEU A 55 7.09 13.33 5.89
C LEU A 55 6.79 14.77 5.45
N PRO A 56 5.90 15.52 6.12
CA PRO A 56 5.61 16.88 5.73
C PRO A 56 6.87 17.73 5.85
N ARG A 57 7.47 18.03 4.69
CA ARG A 57 8.51 19.04 4.50
C ARG A 57 7.89 20.27 3.85
N ASN A 58 7.33 21.17 4.68
CA ASN A 58 7.33 22.61 4.43
C ASN A 58 6.87 23.36 5.71
N GLY A 59 7.49 24.46 6.17
CA GLY A 59 8.42 25.31 5.46
C GLY A 59 9.28 26.21 6.35
N ARG A 60 10.51 26.39 5.87
CA ARG A 60 11.33 27.58 6.12
C ARG A 60 10.60 28.80 5.55
N VAL A 61 10.47 29.86 6.34
CA VAL A 61 10.44 31.22 5.81
C VAL A 61 11.59 31.98 6.46
N THR A 62 12.54 32.37 5.63
CA THR A 62 13.67 33.26 5.90
C THR A 62 13.29 34.71 5.59
N GLY A 63 13.85 35.67 6.33
CA GLY A 63 13.93 37.10 5.96
C GLY A 63 13.25 38.01 7.00
N ALA A 64 13.98 38.66 7.91
CA ALA A 64 14.82 39.86 7.72
C ALA A 64 13.97 41.15 7.52
N ALA A 65 13.85 41.94 8.59
CA ALA A 65 13.64 43.39 8.60
C ALA A 65 14.24 43.95 9.90
#